data_AF-A0A954LHD8-F1
#
_entry.id   AF-A0A954LHD8-F1
#
_cell.length_a   1.000
_cell.length_b   1.000
_cell.length_c   1.000
_cell.angle_alpha   90.00
_cell.angle_beta   90.00
_cell.angle_gamma   90.00
#
_symmetry.space_group_name_H-M   'P 1'
#
loop_
_entity.id
_entity.type
_entity.pdbx_description
1 polymer ?
#
loop_
_entity_poly.entity_id
_entity_poly.type
_entity_poly.pdbx_seq_one_letter_code
_entity_poly.pdbx_strand_id
1 'polypeptide(L)'
;MNTTPDYVVIEERGPDHAREFLVMARVGEQSFDAAWGRSKKEAEQQAARFAMNGLVQTSTEQKESADDESRAEQDRAEAAE
;
A
#
# COMPACT_ATOMS: atom_id res chain seq x y z
N MET A 1 3.10 10.40 -21.39
CA MET A 1 2.22 10.92 -20.32
C MET A 1 3.08 11.33 -19.14
N ASN A 2 2.86 12.50 -18.54
CA ASN A 2 3.46 12.89 -17.25
C ASN A 2 2.42 12.62 -16.16
N THR A 3 2.59 11.54 -15.42
CA THR A 3 1.73 11.21 -14.26
C THR A 3 2.36 11.82 -13.02
N THR A 4 1.65 12.77 -12.39
CA THR A 4 2.08 13.39 -11.13
C THR A 4 1.75 12.45 -9.96
N PRO A 5 2.69 12.20 -9.03
CA PRO A 5 2.40 11.43 -7.82
C PRO A 5 1.56 12.26 -6.83
N ASP A 6 0.57 11.61 -6.21
CA ASP A 6 -0.13 12.10 -5.03
C ASP A 6 0.53 11.54 -3.76
N TYR A 7 0.57 12.33 -2.69
CA TYR A 7 1.06 11.89 -1.38
C TYR A 7 -0.02 12.09 -0.32
N VAL A 8 -0.32 11.02 0.42
CA VAL A 8 -1.42 10.98 1.39
C VAL A 8 -0.84 10.66 2.76
N VAL A 9 -1.11 11.51 3.76
CA VAL A 9 -0.81 11.22 5.17
C VAL A 9 -1.86 10.22 5.67
N ILE A 10 -1.40 9.03 6.05
CA ILE A 10 -2.25 7.93 6.53
C ILE A 10 -2.41 8.03 8.05
N GLU A 11 -1.31 8.30 8.76
CA GLU A 11 -1.26 8.29 10.22
C GLU A 11 -0.27 9.34 10.74
N GLU A 12 -0.54 9.88 11.92
CA GLU A 12 0.41 10.70 12.68
C GLU A 12 0.45 10.15 14.12
N ARG A 13 1.65 9.94 14.67
CA ARG A 13 1.81 9.42 16.03
C ARG A 13 2.96 10.08 16.78
N GLY A 14 3.00 9.87 18.10
CA GLY A 14 4.07 10.34 18.97
C GLY A 14 3.80 11.72 19.61
N PRO A 15 4.59 12.10 20.63
CA PRO A 15 4.45 13.36 21.34
C PRO A 15 4.87 14.54 20.46
N ASP A 16 4.47 15.76 20.81
CA ASP A 16 4.70 16.95 19.97
C ASP A 16 6.16 17.18 19.54
N HIS A 17 7.12 16.79 20.39
CA HIS A 17 8.55 16.93 20.12
C HIS A 17 9.19 15.72 19.41
N ALA A 18 8.44 14.63 19.21
CA ALA A 18 8.88 13.43 18.51
C ALA A 18 7.74 12.83 17.69
N ARG A 19 7.04 13.70 16.94
CA ARG A 19 5.95 13.29 16.07
C ARG A 19 6.50 12.59 14.83
N GLU A 20 5.88 11.49 14.48
CA GLU A 20 6.13 10.73 13.26
C GLU A 20 4.90 10.80 12.36
N PHE A 21 5.14 10.82 11.05
CA PHE A 21 4.11 10.88 10.01
C PHE A 21 4.25 9.67 9.11
N LEU A 22 3.17 8.96 8.87
CA LEU A 22 3.08 7.88 7.89
C LEU A 22 2.50 8.45 6.60
N VAL A 23 3.26 8.41 5.52
CA VAL A 23 2.85 8.93 4.21
C VAL A 23 2.91 7.83 3.17
N MET A 24 1.86 7.74 2.35
CA MET A 24 1.77 6.83 1.22
C MET A 24 1.87 7.61 -0.09
N ALA A 25 2.61 7.07 -1.06
CA ALA A 25 2.65 7.61 -2.42
C ALA A 25 1.65 6.87 -3.32
N ARG A 26 0.96 7.60 -4.19
CA ARG A 26 0.06 7.06 -5.20
C ARG A 26 0.40 7.65 -6.56
N VAL A 27 0.59 6.78 -7.56
CA VAL A 27 0.91 7.19 -8.94
C VAL A 27 -0.17 6.64 -9.86
N GLY A 28 -1.05 7.51 -10.34
CA GLY A 28 -2.25 7.08 -11.07
C GLY A 28 -3.18 6.28 -10.15
N GLU A 29 -3.49 5.04 -10.54
CA GLU A 29 -4.35 4.12 -9.76
C GLU A 29 -3.54 3.20 -8.83
N GLN A 30 -2.21 3.22 -8.90
CA GLN A 30 -1.35 2.37 -8.07
C GLN A 30 -0.94 3.10 -6.79
N SER A 31 -1.27 2.52 -5.63
CA SER A 31 -0.72 2.89 -4.33
C SER A 31 0.51 2.05 -4.01
N PHE A 32 1.49 2.67 -3.34
CA PHE A 32 2.73 2.02 -2.91
C PHE A 32 2.80 1.94 -1.40
N ASP A 33 3.82 1.25 -0.88
CA ASP A 33 4.06 1.18 0.56
C ASP A 33 4.18 2.56 1.19
N ALA A 34 3.59 2.70 2.37
CA ALA A 34 3.70 3.90 3.18
C ALA A 34 5.02 3.92 3.96
N ALA A 35 5.55 5.12 4.19
CA ALA A 35 6.80 5.33 4.91
C ALA A 35 6.62 6.27 6.10
N TRP A 36 7.26 5.92 7.21
CA TRP A 36 7.33 6.76 8.40
C TRP A 36 8.47 7.79 8.25
N GLY A 37 8.23 9.02 8.70
CA GLY A 37 9.26 10.04 8.79
C GLY A 37 9.04 10.96 9.99
N ARG A 38 10.11 11.59 10.47
CA ARG A 38 10.05 12.55 11.59
C ARG A 38 9.40 13.87 11.20
N SER A 39 9.09 14.04 9.92
CA SER A 39 8.33 15.16 9.36
C SER A 39 7.55 14.69 8.13
N LYS A 40 6.48 15.42 7.75
CA LYS A 40 5.70 15.11 6.54
C LYS A 40 6.58 15.02 5.29
N LYS A 41 7.53 15.96 5.14
CA LYS A 41 8.46 16.01 4.01
C LYS A 41 9.42 14.81 3.96
N GLU A 42 9.87 14.34 5.12
CA GLU A 42 10.75 13.18 5.21
C GLU A 42 9.98 11.89 4.87
N ALA A 43 8.77 11.74 5.42
CA ALA A 43 7.88 10.62 5.12
C ALA A 43 7.52 10.59 3.62
N GLU A 44 7.22 11.74 3.03
CA GLU A 44 6.94 11.91 1.59
C GLU A 44 8.13 11.46 0.73
N GLN A 45 9.35 11.91 1.05
CA GLN A 45 10.55 11.51 0.32
C GLN A 45 10.82 10.00 0.43
N GLN A 46 10.58 9.41 1.59
CA GLN A 46 10.71 7.95 1.74
C GLN A 46 9.65 7.20 0.95
N ALA A 47 8.38 7.64 1.00
CA ALA A 47 7.29 7.07 0.21
C ALA A 47 7.57 7.18 -1.30
N ALA A 48 8.13 8.30 -1.75
CA ALA A 48 8.59 8.48 -3.12
C ALA A 48 9.66 7.45 -3.52
N ARG A 49 10.61 7.16 -2.63
CA ARG A 49 11.65 6.13 -2.87
C ARG A 49 11.05 4.73 -2.98
N PHE A 50 10.08 4.41 -2.13
CA PHE A 50 9.35 3.13 -2.21
C PHE A 50 8.58 3.03 -3.53
N ALA A 51 7.90 4.11 -3.94
CA ALA A 51 7.22 4.14 -5.23
C ALA A 51 8.18 3.97 -6.41
N MET A 52 9.33 4.64 -6.40
CA MET A 52 10.34 4.47 -7.46
C MET A 52 10.87 3.05 -7.52
N ASN A 53 11.20 2.44 -6.38
CA ASN A 53 11.68 1.06 -6.33
C ASN A 53 10.60 0.08 -6.79
N GLY A 54 9.36 0.27 -6.32
CA GLY A 54 8.20 -0.54 -6.71
C GLY A 54 7.92 -0.44 -8.21
N LEU A 55 7.93 0.76 -8.79
CA LEU A 55 7.75 0.97 -10.23
C LEU A 55 8.82 0.27 -11.08
N VAL A 56 10.07 0.30 -10.63
CA VAL A 56 11.18 -0.39 -11.30
C VAL A 56 10.99 -1.91 -11.23
N GLN A 57 10.40 -2.44 -10.16
CA GLN A 57 10.19 -3.88 -9.95
C GLN A 57 8.87 -4.41 -10.53
N THR A 58 7.81 -3.60 -10.65
CA THR A 58 6.51 -4.01 -11.20
C THR A 58 6.50 -4.30 -12.70
N SER A 59 7.65 -4.23 -13.38
CA SER A 59 7.78 -4.85 -14.71
C SER A 59 7.75 -6.39 -14.66
N THR A 60 7.81 -7.03 -13.48
CA THR A 60 7.77 -8.49 -13.37
C THR A 60 6.60 -9.10 -12.59
N GLU A 61 5.96 -8.43 -11.63
CA GLU A 61 4.82 -9.02 -10.90
C GLU A 61 3.76 -7.97 -10.52
N GLN A 62 2.56 -8.09 -11.11
CA GLN A 62 1.36 -7.39 -10.66
C GLN A 62 0.31 -8.40 -10.18
N LYS A 63 -0.33 -8.04 -9.06
CA LYS A 63 -1.55 -8.61 -8.44
C LYS A 63 -1.39 -9.76 -7.46
N GLU A 64 -1.29 -9.43 -6.18
CA GLU A 64 -2.02 -10.16 -5.13
C GLU A 64 -2.60 -9.15 -4.12
N SER A 65 -3.80 -9.44 -3.62
CA SER A 65 -4.54 -8.73 -2.55
C SER A 65 -5.46 -7.56 -2.93
N ALA A 66 -6.46 -7.82 -3.77
CA ALA A 66 -7.80 -7.21 -3.59
C ALA A 66 -8.87 -7.99 -4.37
N ASP A 67 -9.20 -9.21 -3.95
CA ASP A 67 -10.49 -9.85 -4.26
C ASP A 67 -10.88 -10.73 -3.05
N ASP A 68 -11.35 -10.05 -2.01
CA ASP A 68 -12.20 -10.61 -0.97
C ASP A 68 -13.62 -10.70 -1.56
N GLU A 69 -14.11 -11.91 -1.82
CA GLU A 69 -15.46 -12.39 -1.44
C GLU A 69 -15.98 -13.59 -2.27
N SER A 70 -16.60 -14.52 -1.53
CA SER A 70 -17.73 -15.38 -1.92
C SER A 70 -17.47 -16.57 -2.86
N ARG A 71 -17.48 -17.78 -2.30
CA ARG A 71 -18.70 -18.62 -2.28
C ARG A 71 -18.52 -19.87 -1.41
N ALA A 72 -19.35 -19.92 -0.37
CA ALA A 72 -19.67 -21.10 0.41
C ALA A 72 -20.25 -22.25 -0.46
N GLU A 73 -20.36 -23.43 0.15
CA GLU A 73 -21.25 -24.55 -0.22
C GLU A 73 -20.56 -25.77 -0.86
N GLN A 74 -20.08 -26.67 0.01
CA GLN A 74 -20.01 -28.12 -0.28
C GLN A 74 -20.45 -28.90 0.96
N ASP A 75 -21.72 -28.73 1.33
CA ASP A 75 -22.47 -29.77 2.02
C ASP A 75 -22.91 -30.81 0.96
N ARG A 76 -22.68 -32.10 1.26
CA ARG A 76 -23.52 -33.27 0.91
C ARG A 76 -22.80 -34.43 0.17
N ALA A 77 -22.67 -35.50 0.96
CA ALA A 77 -22.75 -36.93 0.61
C ALA A 77 -21.47 -37.66 0.18
N GLU A 78 -20.78 -38.25 1.15
CA GLU A 78 -20.22 -39.60 0.97
C GLU A 78 -20.24 -40.36 2.32
N ALA A 79 -21.36 -41.02 2.57
CA ALA A 79 -21.49 -42.03 3.62
C ALA A 79 -22.33 -43.18 3.08
N ALA A 80 -21.70 -43.99 2.22
CA ALA A 80 -22.13 -45.34 1.89
C ALA A 80 -20.99 -46.06 1.18
N GLU A 81 -20.12 -46.71 1.95
CA GLU A 81 -19.73 -48.10 1.69
C GLU A 81 -19.43 -48.82 3.01
#